data_AF-A0A7C2U503-F1
#
_entry.id   AF-A0A7C2U503-F1
#
_cell.length_a   1.000
_cell.length_b   1.000
_cell.length_c   1.000
_cell.angle_alpha   90.00
_cell.angle_beta   90.00
_cell.angle_gamma   90.00
#
_symmetry.space_group_name_H-M   'P 1'
#
loop_
_entity.id
_entity.type
_entity.pdbx_description
1 polymer ?
#
loop_
_entity_poly.entity_id
_entity_poly.type
_entity_poly.pdbx_seq_one_letter_code
_entity_poly.pdbx_strand_id
1 'polypeptide(L)'
;MHKLFKKLTSTCLPSSFFCVLILLLACSPKTSEPLQDPERFAEVYAKILLANEMRPGSNVQRFEDDKTKLARADTVLRSLGFNRQQFEAAVKYFSERPELWQQVYTHVVKILEAQNTAADTTKQANP
;
A
#
# COMPACT_ATOMS: atom_id res chain seq x y z
N MET A 1 60.97 -26.54 -39.51
CA MET A 1 60.61 -27.66 -38.61
C MET A 1 60.44 -27.06 -37.22
N HIS A 2 59.24 -26.79 -36.70
CA HIS A 2 58.31 -27.77 -36.16
C HIS A 2 56.87 -27.20 -36.20
N LYS A 3 55.95 -28.00 -36.75
CA LYS A 3 54.51 -27.90 -36.48
C LYS A 3 54.24 -28.35 -35.03
N LEU A 4 52.97 -28.28 -34.63
CA LEU A 4 52.32 -28.81 -33.40
C LEU A 4 52.13 -27.71 -32.34
N PHE A 5 50.97 -27.46 -31.74
CA PHE A 5 49.69 -28.17 -31.68
C PHE A 5 48.68 -27.25 -30.95
N LYS A 6 47.40 -27.31 -31.36
CA LYS A 6 46.18 -27.30 -30.52
C LYS A 6 46.12 -26.28 -29.35
N LYS A 7 45.14 -25.38 -29.26
CA LYS A 7 43.70 -25.66 -29.29
C LYS A 7 42.93 -24.38 -29.65
N LEU A 8 42.07 -24.49 -30.65
CA LEU A 8 40.87 -23.68 -30.73
C LEU A 8 39.99 -24.06 -29.54
N THR A 9 39.76 -23.14 -28.60
CA THR A 9 38.58 -23.20 -27.73
C THR A 9 37.67 -22.05 -28.10
N SER A 10 36.96 -22.29 -29.21
CA SER A 10 35.69 -21.65 -29.53
C SER A 10 34.69 -22.06 -28.44
N THR A 11 34.64 -21.33 -27.34
CA THR A 11 33.48 -21.35 -26.45
C THR A 11 32.44 -20.42 -27.05
N CYS A 12 31.66 -20.97 -27.98
CA CYS A 12 30.38 -20.44 -28.42
C CYS A 12 29.43 -20.54 -27.22
N LEU A 13 29.57 -19.61 -26.26
CA LEU A 13 28.60 -19.43 -25.20
C LEU A 13 27.28 -19.07 -25.89
N PRO A 14 26.19 -19.83 -25.66
CA PRO A 14 24.93 -19.58 -26.34
C PRO A 14 24.45 -18.18 -25.99
N SER A 15 24.50 -17.27 -26.96
CA SER A 15 23.99 -15.89 -26.89
C SER A 15 22.55 -15.81 -26.34
N SER A 16 21.82 -16.92 -26.37
CA SER A 16 20.48 -17.08 -25.80
C SER A 16 20.44 -17.01 -24.27
N PHE A 17 21.47 -17.49 -23.54
CA PHE A 17 21.46 -17.48 -22.06
C PHE A 17 21.62 -16.07 -21.49
N PHE A 18 22.34 -15.19 -22.17
CA PHE A 18 22.57 -13.82 -21.73
C PHE A 18 21.28 -12.98 -21.81
N CYS A 19 20.45 -13.20 -22.84
CA CYS A 19 19.17 -12.50 -22.98
C CYS A 19 18.14 -12.87 -21.89
N VAL A 20 18.13 -14.12 -21.42
CA VAL A 20 17.22 -14.57 -20.34
C VAL A 20 17.62 -13.93 -19.01
N LEU A 21 18.92 -13.74 -18.77
CA LEU A 21 19.44 -13.07 -17.57
C LEU A 21 19.07 -11.57 -17.52
N ILE A 22 19.06 -10.88 -18.67
CA ILE A 22 18.65 -9.48 -18.77
C ILE A 22 17.13 -9.34 -18.54
N LEU A 23 16.31 -10.26 -19.07
CA LEU A 23 14.86 -10.27 -18.84
C LEU A 23 14.49 -10.51 -17.38
N LEU A 24 15.27 -11.32 -16.64
CA LEU A 24 15.08 -11.52 -15.21
C LEU A 24 15.43 -10.29 -14.36
N LEU A 25 16.41 -9.47 -14.80
CA LEU A 25 16.79 -8.21 -14.14
C LEU A 25 15.81 -7.06 -14.43
N ALA A 26 15.13 -7.09 -15.59
CA ALA A 26 14.08 -6.12 -15.94
C ALA A 26 12.79 -6.34 -15.13
N CYS A 27 12.63 -7.51 -14.47
CA CYS A 27 11.64 -7.73 -13.44
C CYS A 27 12.13 -7.17 -12.10
N SER A 28 12.51 -5.89 -12.07
CA SER A 28 12.61 -5.19 -10.80
C SER A 28 11.22 -5.21 -10.17
N PRO A 29 11.06 -5.73 -8.93
CA PRO A 29 9.81 -5.52 -8.21
C PRO A 29 9.61 -4.00 -8.21
N LYS A 30 8.49 -3.54 -8.75
CA LYS A 30 8.08 -2.14 -8.66
C LYS A 30 8.30 -1.74 -7.21
N THR A 31 9.37 -0.98 -6.95
CA THR A 31 9.68 -0.48 -5.63
C THR A 31 8.47 0.34 -5.28
N SER A 32 7.64 -0.24 -4.43
CA SER A 32 6.30 0.25 -4.19
C SER A 32 6.50 1.53 -3.39
N GLU A 33 6.46 2.66 -4.09
CA GLU A 33 6.86 3.95 -3.58
C GLU A 33 6.11 4.19 -2.25
N PRO A 34 6.83 4.58 -1.18
CA PRO A 34 6.21 4.79 0.11
C PRO A 34 5.19 5.92 0.01
N LEU A 35 4.02 5.72 0.62
CA LEU A 35 2.93 6.70 0.67
C LEU A 35 3.35 7.85 1.60
N GLN A 36 4.12 8.81 1.07
CA GLN A 36 4.70 9.94 1.83
C GLN A 36 3.94 11.26 1.68
N ASP A 37 2.98 11.33 0.76
CA ASP A 37 2.10 12.49 0.62
C ASP A 37 1.09 12.54 1.79
N PRO A 38 1.10 13.59 2.64
CA PRO A 38 0.24 13.69 3.81
C PRO A 38 -1.25 13.60 3.48
N GLU A 39 -1.69 14.23 2.39
CA GLU A 39 -3.10 14.26 2.00
C GLU A 39 -3.56 12.87 1.54
N ARG A 40 -2.80 12.25 0.62
CA ARG A 40 -3.06 10.89 0.16
C ARG A 40 -3.05 9.88 1.31
N PHE A 41 -2.09 10.00 2.23
CA PHE A 41 -2.03 9.12 3.39
C PHE A 41 -3.23 9.31 4.31
N ALA A 42 -3.64 10.56 4.57
CA ALA A 42 -4.82 10.87 5.37
C ALA A 42 -6.10 10.26 4.77
N GLU A 43 -6.27 10.30 3.45
CA GLU A 43 -7.41 9.66 2.78
C GLU A 43 -7.44 8.14 3.01
N VAL A 44 -6.30 7.48 2.83
CA VAL A 44 -6.19 6.03 3.07
C VAL A 44 -6.47 5.70 4.53
N TYR A 45 -5.86 6.45 5.45
CA TYR A 45 -6.00 6.25 6.89
C TYR A 45 -7.45 6.44 7.34
N ALA A 46 -8.12 7.51 6.89
CA ALA A 46 -9.53 7.77 7.18
C ALA A 46 -10.44 6.67 6.65
N LYS A 47 -10.20 6.15 5.43
CA LYS A 47 -10.99 5.03 4.88
C LYS A 47 -10.84 3.75 5.70
N ILE A 48 -9.65 3.47 6.23
CA ILE A 48 -9.43 2.33 7.12
C ILE A 48 -10.17 2.52 8.45
N LEU A 49 -10.13 3.72 9.03
CA LEU A 49 -10.89 4.03 10.25
C LEU A 49 -12.39 3.82 10.03
N LEU A 50 -12.95 4.39 8.97
CA LEU A 50 -14.37 4.24 8.62
C LEU A 50 -14.74 2.78 8.36
N ALA A 51 -13.90 2.00 7.68
CA ALA A 51 -14.16 0.58 7.45
C ALA A 51 -14.14 -0.26 8.75
N ASN A 52 -13.40 0.20 9.77
CA ASN A 52 -13.36 -0.43 11.08
C ASN A 52 -14.51 0.04 11.99
N GLU A 53 -15.02 1.24 11.79
CA GLU A 53 -16.10 1.84 12.59
C GLU A 53 -17.51 1.56 12.05
N MET A 54 -17.68 1.49 10.72
CA MET A 54 -18.96 1.21 10.06
C MET A 54 -19.33 -0.28 10.19
N ARG A 55 -19.83 -0.67 11.37
CA ARG A 55 -20.71 -1.83 11.48
C ARG A 55 -22.15 -1.34 11.63
N PRO A 56 -23.00 -1.48 10.60
CA PRO A 56 -24.41 -1.13 10.72
C PRO A 56 -25.06 -2.07 11.74
N GLY A 57 -25.50 -1.51 12.88
CA GLY A 57 -26.44 -2.19 13.78
C GLY A 57 -25.92 -2.69 15.13
N SER A 58 -24.77 -2.26 15.66
CA SER A 58 -24.41 -2.63 17.03
C SER A 58 -23.83 -1.49 17.86
N ASN A 59 -24.65 -0.91 18.73
CA ASN A 59 -24.25 -0.22 19.97
C ASN A 59 -23.55 -1.16 20.98
N VAL A 60 -23.04 -2.30 20.49
CA VAL A 60 -22.32 -3.29 21.28
C VAL A 60 -20.91 -3.26 20.74
N GLN A 61 -20.02 -2.70 21.55
CA GLN A 61 -18.56 -2.82 21.48
C GLN A 61 -18.19 -4.32 21.56
N ARG A 62 -18.55 -5.11 20.54
CA ARG A 62 -18.13 -6.50 20.46
C ARG A 62 -16.65 -6.44 20.19
N PHE A 63 -15.85 -7.06 21.06
CA PHE A 63 -14.42 -7.30 20.83
C PHE A 63 -14.26 -7.98 19.47
N GLU A 64 -14.12 -7.19 18.41
CA GLU A 64 -13.78 -7.72 17.10
C GLU A 64 -12.33 -8.20 17.19
N ASP A 65 -12.13 -9.47 16.86
CA ASP A 65 -10.81 -10.07 16.71
C ASP A 65 -9.97 -9.18 15.77
N ASP A 66 -8.73 -8.92 16.18
CA ASP A 66 -7.77 -8.12 15.43
C ASP A 66 -7.61 -8.63 14.00
N LYS A 67 -7.81 -9.93 13.77
CA LYS A 67 -7.83 -10.52 12.41
C LYS A 67 -8.90 -9.92 11.50
N THR A 68 -10.08 -9.60 12.03
CA THR A 68 -11.19 -9.06 11.24
C THR A 68 -10.91 -7.61 10.83
N LYS A 69 -10.39 -6.81 11.76
CA LYS A 69 -9.97 -5.43 11.48
C LYS A 69 -8.85 -5.39 10.45
N LEU A 70 -7.88 -6.29 10.59
CA LEU A 70 -6.78 -6.45 9.66
C LEU A 70 -7.28 -6.80 8.25
N ALA A 71 -8.20 -7.77 8.13
CA ALA A 71 -8.76 -8.17 6.85
C ALA A 71 -9.53 -7.03 6.14
N ARG A 72 -10.25 -6.20 6.91
CA ARG A 72 -10.91 -5.00 6.35
C ARG A 72 -9.89 -3.98 5.89
N ALA A 73 -8.89 -3.68 6.70
CA ALA A 73 -7.79 -2.79 6.32
C ALA A 73 -7.10 -3.25 5.03
N ASP A 74 -6.77 -4.55 4.92
CA ASP A 74 -6.16 -5.13 3.72
C ASP A 74 -7.07 -5.04 2.48
N THR A 75 -8.39 -5.06 2.67
CA THR A 75 -9.36 -4.89 1.59
C THR A 75 -9.40 -3.44 1.10
N VAL A 76 -9.40 -2.47 2.04
CA VAL A 76 -9.33 -1.04 1.73
C VAL A 76 -8.01 -0.68 1.05
N LEU A 77 -6.89 -1.21 1.54
CA LEU A 77 -5.58 -0.94 0.94
C LEU A 77 -5.53 -1.45 -0.50
N ARG A 78 -5.97 -2.69 -0.74
CA ARG A 78 -6.00 -3.27 -2.09
C ARG A 78 -6.91 -2.51 -3.04
N SER A 79 -8.07 -2.04 -2.58
CA SER A 79 -8.98 -1.26 -3.44
C SER A 79 -8.40 0.11 -3.83
N LEU A 80 -7.45 0.62 -3.04
CA LEU A 80 -6.73 1.86 -3.31
C LEU A 80 -5.38 1.65 -4.01
N GLY A 81 -5.05 0.40 -4.38
CA GLY A 81 -3.79 0.06 -5.07
C GLY A 81 -2.56 0.02 -4.16
N PHE A 82 -2.75 -0.03 -2.84
CA PHE A 82 -1.68 -0.14 -1.86
C PHE A 82 -1.59 -1.55 -1.28
N ASN A 83 -0.38 -1.93 -0.88
CA ASN A 83 -0.17 -3.11 -0.06
C ASN A 83 0.06 -2.71 1.42
N ARG A 84 -0.01 -3.72 2.29
CA ARG A 84 0.18 -3.54 3.73
C ARG A 84 1.55 -2.98 4.11
N GLN A 85 2.62 -3.42 3.43
CA GLN A 85 3.98 -2.96 3.73
C GLN A 85 4.15 -1.47 3.42
N GLN A 86 3.56 -0.96 2.33
CA GLN A 86 3.56 0.46 1.99
C GLN A 86 2.82 1.28 3.04
N PHE A 87 1.69 0.79 3.53
CA PHE A 87 0.93 1.46 4.57
C PHE A 87 1.69 1.48 5.90
N GLU A 88 2.26 0.36 6.33
CA GLU A 88 3.08 0.28 7.56
C GLU A 88 4.32 1.17 7.46
N ALA A 89 4.97 1.22 6.29
CA ALA A 89 6.09 2.12 6.04
C ALA A 89 5.67 3.60 6.13
N ALA A 90 4.49 3.95 5.62
CA ALA A 90 3.95 5.31 5.74
C ALA A 90 3.59 5.67 7.19
N VAL A 91 2.91 4.77 7.92
CA VAL A 91 2.62 4.94 9.34
C VAL A 91 3.91 5.22 10.11
N LYS A 92 4.95 4.42 9.89
CA LYS A 92 6.26 4.63 10.51
C LYS A 92 6.87 5.97 10.11
N TYR A 93 6.88 6.29 8.81
CA TYR A 93 7.44 7.53 8.26
C TYR A 93 6.83 8.79 8.91
N PHE A 94 5.50 8.83 9.04
CA PHE A 94 4.84 9.99 9.64
C PHE A 94 4.90 9.95 11.18
N SER A 95 4.94 8.78 11.82
CA SER A 95 5.09 8.68 13.29
C SER A 95 6.43 9.24 13.78
N GLU A 96 7.46 9.18 12.95
CA GLU A 96 8.78 9.76 13.21
C GLU A 96 8.84 11.29 12.93
N ARG A 97 7.76 11.88 12.38
CA ARG A 97 7.68 13.30 11.96
C ARG A 97 6.40 13.96 12.47
N PRO A 98 6.35 14.39 13.74
CA PRO A 98 5.13 14.92 14.38
C PRO A 98 4.48 16.07 13.61
N GLU A 99 5.27 16.95 12.99
CA GLU A 99 4.79 18.07 12.18
C GLU A 99 4.02 17.64 10.94
N LEU A 100 4.41 16.54 10.30
CA LEU A 100 3.67 15.96 9.18
C LEU A 100 2.48 15.15 9.66
N TRP A 101 2.61 14.45 10.80
CA TRP A 101 1.49 13.73 11.41
C TRP A 101 0.34 14.66 11.79
N GLN A 102 0.64 15.87 12.25
CA GLN A 102 -0.38 16.89 12.53
C GLN A 102 -1.18 17.26 11.28
N GLN A 103 -0.52 17.38 10.13
CA GLN A 103 -1.19 17.64 8.86
C GLN A 103 -2.10 16.47 8.50
N VAL A 104 -1.57 15.25 8.51
CA VAL A 104 -2.34 14.03 8.28
C VAL A 104 -3.58 13.99 9.16
N TYR A 105 -3.43 14.22 10.47
CA TYR A 105 -4.52 14.23 11.42
C TYR A 105 -5.58 15.29 11.09
N THR A 106 -5.15 16.51 10.72
CA THR A 106 -6.06 17.59 10.31
C THR A 106 -6.88 17.19 9.09
N HIS A 107 -6.28 16.52 8.10
CA HIS A 107 -7.00 16.02 6.93
C HIS A 107 -7.95 14.88 7.28
N VAL A 108 -7.52 13.93 8.13
CA VAL A 108 -8.37 12.82 8.59
C VAL A 108 -9.63 13.36 9.28
N VAL A 109 -9.49 14.30 10.22
CA VAL A 109 -10.62 14.90 10.93
C VAL A 109 -11.61 15.54 9.95
N LYS A 110 -11.12 16.36 9.01
CA LYS A 110 -11.98 16.98 7.99
C LYS A 110 -12.76 15.95 7.16
N ILE A 111 -12.11 14.85 6.77
CA ILE A 111 -12.76 13.78 5.99
C ILE A 111 -13.86 13.12 6.82
N LEU A 112 -13.59 12.81 8.10
CA LEU A 112 -14.55 12.16 9.00
C LEU A 112 -15.75 13.09 9.31
N GLU A 113 -15.51 14.38 9.55
CA GLU A 113 -16.56 15.38 9.77
C GLU A 113 -17.47 15.54 8.55
N ALA A 114 -16.89 15.58 7.35
CA ALA A 114 -17.65 15.65 6.10
C ALA A 114 -18.55 14.42 5.89
N GLN A 115 -18.06 13.22 6.24
CA GLN A 115 -18.83 11.98 6.15
C GLN A 115 -20.00 11.96 7.14
N ASN A 116 -19.80 12.45 8.37
CA ASN A 116 -20.88 12.56 9.36
C ASN A 116 -21.97 13.55 8.91
N THR A 117 -21.58 14.71 8.39
CA THR A 117 -22.54 15.72 7.90
C THR A 117 -23.36 15.21 6.70
N ALA A 118 -22.71 14.46 5.78
CA ALA A 118 -23.39 13.82 4.66
C ALA A 118 -24.38 12.73 5.13
N ALA A 119 -24.03 11.96 6.16
CA ALA A 119 -24.90 10.94 6.73
C ALA A 119 -26.17 11.55 7.37
N ASP A 120 -26.05 12.70 8.04
CA ASP A 120 -27.18 13.39 8.67
C ASP A 120 -28.15 14.01 7.64
N THR A 121 -27.60 14.58 6.56
CA THR A 121 -28.42 15.15 5.46
C THR A 121 -29.25 14.07 4.75
N THR A 122 -28.71 12.85 4.65
CA THR A 122 -29.40 11.73 3.98
C THR A 122 -30.54 11.15 4.83
N LYS A 123 -30.45 11.20 6.15
CA LYS A 123 -31.53 10.77 7.06
C LYS A 123 -32.71 11.75 7.08
N GLN A 124 -32.47 13.03 6.82
CA GLN A 124 -33.52 14.05 6.82
C GLN A 124 -34.32 14.10 5.50
N ALA A 125 -33.81 13.49 4.43
CA ALA A 125 -34.42 13.50 3.09
C ALA A 125 -35.33 12.29 2.78
N ASN A 126 -35.53 11.36 3.72
CA ASN A 126 -36.42 10.20 3.54
C ASN A 126 -37.37 10.09 4.75
N PRO A 127 -38.51 10.84 4.75
CA PRO A 127 -39.54 10.77 5.78
C PRO A 127 -40.34 9.46 5.74
#